data_AF-A0A251Y909-F1
#
_entry.id   AF-A0A251Y909-F1
#
_cell.length_a   1.000
_cell.length_b   1.000
_cell.length_c   1.000
_cell.angle_alpha   90.00
_cell.angle_beta   90.00
_cell.angle_gamma   90.00
#
_symmetry.space_group_name_H-M   'P 1'
#
loop_
_entity.id
_entity.type
_entity.pdbx_description
1 polymer ?
#
loop_
_entity_poly.entity_id
_entity_poly.type
_entity_poly.pdbx_seq_one_letter_code
_entity_poly.pdbx_strand_id
1 'polypeptide(L)'
;MDHDDWDARVAAFWAGADDERAHETVALMRALVAERPADDPRALYELACAHDFVGREEEAVPLYRAAIAGGLDPEHEPLAVIQLASSLRNVGDAAQAVALLEALPDDAHAAARDAFLALALHDAGRPTEALAVALRRLAPALPEYGRAVAAYADELADRAPES
;
A
#
# COMPACT_ATOMS: atom_id res chain seq x y z
N MET A 1 -5.36 -1.64 29.64
CA MET A 1 -4.21 -0.91 29.06
C MET A 1 -4.77 0.29 28.34
N ASP A 2 -4.16 1.44 28.53
CA ASP A 2 -4.56 2.66 27.82
C ASP A 2 -4.37 2.47 26.30
N HIS A 3 -5.18 3.12 25.48
CA HIS A 3 -5.06 3.03 24.02
C HIS A 3 -3.73 3.66 23.56
N ASP A 4 -3.39 4.80 24.16
CA ASP A 4 -2.16 5.56 23.91
C ASP A 4 -0.89 4.76 24.25
N ASP A 5 -0.96 3.84 25.22
CA ASP A 5 0.15 2.95 25.59
C ASP A 5 0.37 1.84 24.55
N TRP A 6 -0.70 1.36 23.90
CA TRP A 6 -0.60 0.33 22.86
C TRP A 6 -0.04 0.90 21.56
N ASP A 7 -0.52 2.06 21.11
CA ASP A 7 -0.03 2.72 19.89
C ASP A 7 1.47 3.08 20.01
N ALA A 8 1.90 3.56 21.18
CA ALA A 8 3.31 3.83 21.45
C ALA A 8 4.19 2.57 21.36
N ARG A 9 3.68 1.42 21.81
CA ARG A 9 4.39 0.13 21.73
C ARG A 9 4.43 -0.42 20.30
N VAL A 10 3.38 -0.23 19.52
CA VAL A 10 3.37 -0.54 18.08
C VAL A 10 4.38 0.33 17.33
N ALA A 11 4.40 1.64 17.61
CA ALA A 11 5.40 2.53 17.02
C ALA A 11 6.84 2.14 17.42
N ALA A 12 7.06 1.77 18.68
CA ALA A 12 8.36 1.29 19.16
C ALA A 12 8.76 -0.04 18.51
N PHE A 13 7.81 -0.94 18.27
CA PHE A 13 8.04 -2.16 17.50
C PHE A 13 8.53 -1.81 16.08
N TRP A 14 7.81 -0.94 15.36
CA TRP A 14 8.17 -0.58 14.00
C TRP A 14 9.51 0.14 13.88
N ALA A 15 9.89 0.93 14.89
CA ALA A 15 11.21 1.58 14.95
C ALA A 15 12.39 0.58 15.04
N GLY A 16 12.14 -0.68 15.40
CA GLY A 16 13.14 -1.73 15.53
C GLY A 16 12.84 -3.01 14.74
N ALA A 17 11.86 -2.99 13.83
CA ALA A 17 11.49 -4.14 13.03
C ALA A 17 12.63 -4.55 12.07
N ASP A 18 12.81 -5.86 11.90
CA ASP A 18 13.90 -6.46 11.10
C ASP A 18 13.32 -7.59 10.24
N ASP A 19 13.35 -7.42 8.92
CA ASP A 19 12.81 -8.38 7.95
C ASP A 19 13.69 -9.62 7.82
N GLU A 20 14.99 -9.51 8.11
CA GLU A 20 15.91 -10.66 8.19
C GLU A 20 15.53 -11.61 9.35
N ARG A 21 14.76 -11.12 10.33
CA ARG A 21 14.24 -11.89 11.48
C ARG A 21 12.76 -12.19 11.36
N ALA A 22 12.30 -12.54 10.17
CA ALA A 22 10.88 -12.75 9.82
C ALA A 22 10.02 -13.44 10.91
N HIS A 23 10.48 -14.56 11.46
CA HIS A 23 9.71 -15.29 12.49
C HIS A 23 9.58 -14.51 13.81
N GLU A 24 10.66 -13.86 14.26
CA GLU A 24 10.66 -13.05 15.49
C GLU A 24 9.78 -11.82 15.31
N THR A 25 9.95 -11.10 14.19
CA THR A 25 9.17 -9.89 13.86
C THR A 25 7.67 -10.16 13.87
N VAL A 26 7.21 -11.21 13.18
CA VAL A 26 5.79 -11.59 13.16
C VAL A 26 5.31 -12.08 14.53
N ALA A 27 6.13 -12.83 15.28
CA ALA A 27 5.74 -13.32 16.61
C ALA A 27 5.57 -12.18 17.62
N LEU A 28 6.44 -11.18 17.58
CA LEU A 28 6.38 -9.99 18.43
C LEU A 28 5.13 -9.15 18.12
N MET A 29 4.85 -8.87 16.84
CA MET A 29 3.63 -8.15 16.47
C MET A 29 2.37 -8.93 16.87
N ARG A 30 2.35 -10.25 16.66
CA ARG A 30 1.23 -11.10 17.08
C ARG A 30 0.98 -11.03 18.59
N ALA A 31 2.03 -10.94 19.40
CA ALA A 31 1.88 -10.78 20.83
C ALA A 31 1.25 -9.43 21.21
N LEU A 32 1.63 -8.33 20.54
CA LEU A 32 1.02 -7.02 20.71
C LEU A 32 -0.46 -7.00 20.30
N VAL A 33 -0.77 -7.60 19.15
CA VAL A 33 -2.13 -7.68 18.59
C VAL A 33 -3.05 -8.53 19.45
N ALA A 34 -2.54 -9.56 20.13
CA ALA A 34 -3.33 -10.40 21.04
C ALA A 34 -3.85 -9.68 22.30
N GLU A 35 -3.38 -8.45 22.56
CA GLU A 35 -3.88 -7.59 23.64
C GLU A 35 -5.17 -6.83 23.26
N ARG A 36 -5.57 -6.90 21.98
CA ARG A 36 -6.78 -6.29 21.42
C ARG A 36 -7.82 -7.38 21.07
N PRO A 37 -9.11 -7.02 20.87
CA PRO A 37 -10.09 -7.95 20.32
C PRO A 37 -9.60 -8.58 19.01
N ALA A 38 -9.97 -9.84 18.76
CA ALA A 38 -9.50 -10.58 17.59
C ALA A 38 -9.97 -9.99 16.25
N ASP A 39 -11.05 -9.22 16.28
CA ASP A 39 -11.67 -8.50 15.16
C ASP A 39 -11.35 -7.00 15.17
N ASP A 40 -10.43 -6.54 16.02
CA ASP A 40 -9.99 -5.14 16.07
C ASP A 40 -9.33 -4.76 14.72
N PRO A 41 -9.89 -3.80 13.96
CA PRO A 41 -9.40 -3.46 12.63
C PRO A 41 -7.95 -2.98 12.63
N ARG A 42 -7.57 -2.18 13.63
CA ARG A 42 -6.23 -1.64 13.74
C ARG A 42 -5.22 -2.74 14.06
N ALA A 43 -5.56 -3.65 14.97
CA ALA A 43 -4.69 -4.77 15.31
C ALA A 43 -4.51 -5.75 14.14
N LEU A 44 -5.56 -6.00 13.36
CA LEU A 44 -5.49 -6.78 12.11
C LEU A 44 -4.59 -6.10 11.06
N TYR A 45 -4.71 -4.78 10.90
CA TYR A 45 -3.86 -4.00 10.01
C TYR A 45 -2.37 -4.13 10.39
N GLU A 46 -2.02 -3.95 11.66
CA GLU A 46 -0.62 -4.05 12.10
C GLU A 46 -0.03 -5.45 11.90
N LEU A 47 -0.84 -6.50 12.11
CA LEU A 47 -0.42 -7.87 11.82
C LEU A 47 -0.24 -8.12 10.32
N ALA A 48 -1.12 -7.54 9.49
CA ALA A 48 -0.99 -7.60 8.02
C ALA A 48 0.33 -6.96 7.58
N CYS A 49 0.63 -5.75 8.09
CA CYS A 49 1.88 -5.05 7.85
C CYS A 49 3.10 -5.88 8.26
N ALA A 50 3.07 -6.54 9.42
CA ALA A 50 4.18 -7.39 9.85
C ALA A 50 4.40 -8.62 8.96
N HIS A 51 3.33 -9.19 8.39
CA HIS A 51 3.43 -10.26 7.40
C HIS A 51 3.98 -9.74 6.06
N ASP A 52 3.44 -8.65 5.53
CA ASP A 52 3.88 -8.03 4.28
C ASP A 52 5.36 -7.61 4.35
N PHE A 53 5.75 -6.96 5.44
CA PHE A 53 7.12 -6.50 5.68
C PHE A 53 8.17 -7.61 5.61
N VAL A 54 7.81 -8.85 5.95
CA VAL A 54 8.73 -10.01 5.93
C VAL A 54 8.56 -10.88 4.68
N GLY A 55 7.86 -10.39 3.65
CA GLY A 55 7.62 -11.11 2.39
C GLY A 55 6.65 -12.29 2.54
N ARG A 56 5.62 -12.13 3.39
CA ARG A 56 4.53 -13.10 3.60
C ARG A 56 3.20 -12.50 3.16
N GLU A 57 3.14 -12.09 1.90
CA GLU A 57 2.01 -11.39 1.31
C GLU A 57 0.74 -12.25 1.28
N GLU A 58 0.85 -13.56 1.05
CA GLU A 58 -0.29 -14.48 1.07
C GLU A 58 -1.00 -14.47 2.44
N GLU A 59 -0.25 -14.38 3.53
CA GLU A 59 -0.80 -14.23 4.88
C GLU A 59 -1.28 -12.80 5.20
N ALA A 60 -0.66 -11.78 4.61
CA ALA A 60 -1.02 -10.37 4.82
C ALA A 60 -2.35 -10.00 4.17
N VAL A 61 -2.60 -10.45 2.94
CA VAL A 61 -3.79 -10.12 2.14
C VAL A 61 -5.12 -10.34 2.89
N PRO A 62 -5.42 -11.51 3.49
CA PRO A 62 -6.67 -11.70 4.22
C PRO A 62 -6.80 -10.79 5.44
N LEU A 63 -5.69 -10.46 6.11
CA LEU A 63 -5.67 -9.57 7.27
C LEU A 63 -5.96 -8.12 6.88
N TYR A 64 -5.33 -7.61 5.82
CA TYR A 64 -5.64 -6.27 5.30
C TYR A 64 -7.11 -6.13 4.91
N ARG A 65 -7.67 -7.14 4.22
CA ARG A 65 -9.09 -7.13 3.87
C ARG A 65 -10.00 -7.10 5.10
N ALA A 66 -9.68 -7.90 6.11
CA ALA A 66 -10.44 -7.94 7.35
C ALA A 66 -10.36 -6.60 8.10
N ALA A 67 -9.18 -5.98 8.16
CA ALA A 67 -8.98 -4.66 8.74
C ALA A 67 -9.81 -3.58 8.03
N ILE A 68 -9.72 -3.50 6.70
CA ILE A 68 -10.50 -2.54 5.90
C ILE A 68 -12.01 -2.75 6.09
N ALA A 69 -12.47 -4.00 6.02
CA ALA A 69 -13.88 -4.33 6.20
C ALA A 69 -14.40 -4.05 7.62
N GLY A 70 -13.52 -4.14 8.62
CA GLY A 70 -13.82 -3.84 10.02
C GLY A 70 -13.93 -2.34 10.32
N GLY A 71 -13.50 -1.48 9.40
CA GLY A 71 -13.54 -0.02 9.55
C GLY A 71 -12.29 0.51 10.24
N LEU A 72 -11.24 0.74 9.45
CA LEU A 72 -10.07 1.48 9.89
C LEU A 72 -10.38 2.97 10.05
N ASP A 73 -9.62 3.64 10.89
CA ASP A 73 -9.68 5.09 10.97
C ASP A 73 -9.11 5.76 9.70
N PRO A 74 -9.42 7.05 9.46
CA PRO A 74 -9.02 7.74 8.24
C PRO A 74 -7.51 7.89 8.03
N GLU A 75 -6.69 7.70 9.07
CA GLU A 75 -5.22 7.74 8.94
C GLU A 75 -4.69 6.41 8.38
N HIS A 76 -5.30 5.28 8.76
CA HIS A 76 -4.81 3.94 8.42
C HIS A 76 -5.51 3.33 7.20
N GLU A 77 -6.76 3.70 6.91
CA GLU A 77 -7.50 3.10 5.79
C GLU A 77 -6.79 3.29 4.42
N PRO A 78 -6.34 4.50 4.02
CA PRO A 78 -5.63 4.67 2.74
C PRO A 78 -4.32 3.88 2.70
N LEU A 79 -3.61 3.83 3.84
CA LEU A 79 -2.36 3.06 3.96
C LEU A 79 -2.62 1.56 3.76
N ALA A 80 -3.64 1.01 4.41
CA ALA A 80 -4.03 -0.39 4.30
C ALA A 80 -4.40 -0.77 2.86
N VAL A 81 -5.13 0.10 2.15
CA VAL A 81 -5.49 -0.14 0.74
C VAL A 81 -4.25 -0.16 -0.15
N ILE A 82 -3.32 0.79 0.01
CA ILE A 82 -2.07 0.84 -0.78
C ILE A 82 -1.21 -0.40 -0.52
N GLN A 83 -1.05 -0.78 0.75
CA GLN A 83 -0.26 -1.96 1.12
C GLN A 83 -0.91 -3.25 0.63
N LEU A 84 -2.22 -3.41 0.80
CA LEU A 84 -2.98 -4.53 0.22
C LEU A 84 -2.76 -4.63 -1.29
N ALA A 85 -2.81 -3.52 -2.02
CA ALA A 85 -2.56 -3.51 -3.45
C ALA A 85 -1.11 -3.92 -3.79
N SER A 86 -0.13 -3.49 -3.01
CA SER A 86 1.26 -3.95 -3.17
C SER A 86 1.37 -5.46 -2.94
N SER A 87 0.80 -5.99 -1.87
CA SER A 87 0.80 -7.42 -1.57
C SER A 87 0.08 -8.23 -2.66
N LEU A 88 -1.07 -7.75 -3.16
CA LEU A 88 -1.84 -8.38 -4.24
C LEU A 88 -1.01 -8.48 -5.53
N ARG A 89 -0.27 -7.42 -5.88
CA ARG A 89 0.63 -7.43 -7.01
C ARG A 89 1.72 -8.50 -6.86
N ASN A 90 2.34 -8.60 -5.69
CA ASN A 90 3.40 -9.59 -5.42
C ASN A 90 2.89 -11.04 -5.48
N VAL A 91 1.64 -11.31 -5.08
CA VAL A 91 1.01 -12.64 -5.22
C VAL A 91 0.38 -12.90 -6.61
N GLY A 92 0.56 -11.98 -7.55
CA GLY A 92 0.15 -12.14 -8.95
C GLY A 92 -1.26 -11.66 -9.31
N ASP A 93 -1.99 -11.00 -8.39
CA ASP A 93 -3.29 -10.39 -8.66
C ASP A 93 -3.16 -8.89 -8.94
N ALA A 94 -2.39 -8.56 -9.98
CA ALA A 94 -2.15 -7.18 -10.39
C ALA A 94 -3.44 -6.45 -10.81
N ALA A 95 -4.42 -7.16 -11.38
CA ALA A 95 -5.68 -6.56 -11.81
C ALA A 95 -6.47 -5.99 -10.62
N GLN A 96 -6.56 -6.72 -9.51
CA GLN A 96 -7.22 -6.22 -8.32
C GLN A 96 -6.42 -5.12 -7.64
N ALA A 97 -5.08 -5.20 -7.64
CA ALA A 97 -4.22 -4.14 -7.13
C ALA A 97 -4.50 -2.81 -7.85
N VAL A 98 -4.60 -2.82 -9.19
CA VAL A 98 -4.96 -1.65 -10.00
C VAL A 98 -6.33 -1.09 -9.59
N ALA A 99 -7.36 -1.95 -9.52
CA ALA A 99 -8.72 -1.50 -9.19
C ALA A 99 -8.82 -0.83 -7.81
N LEU A 100 -8.08 -1.34 -6.81
CA LEU A 100 -8.03 -0.74 -5.48
C LEU A 100 -7.36 0.64 -5.51
N LEU A 101 -6.24 0.76 -6.22
CA LEU A 101 -5.47 2.00 -6.29
C LEU A 101 -6.19 3.09 -7.10
N GLU A 102 -6.88 2.74 -8.18
CA GLU A 102 -7.69 3.67 -8.98
C GLU A 102 -8.90 4.22 -8.19
N ALA A 103 -9.40 3.48 -7.21
CA ALA A 103 -10.52 3.91 -6.36
C ALA A 103 -10.11 4.89 -5.25
N LEU A 104 -8.81 5.03 -4.95
CA LEU A 104 -8.34 5.94 -3.90
C LEU A 104 -8.35 7.41 -4.37
N PRO A 105 -8.78 8.34 -3.50
CA PRO A 105 -8.86 9.76 -3.85
C PRO A 105 -7.48 10.40 -4.04
N ASP A 106 -7.45 11.55 -4.72
CA ASP A 106 -6.24 12.36 -4.85
C ASP A 106 -6.05 13.23 -3.57
N ASP A 107 -5.39 12.65 -2.57
CA ASP A 107 -5.14 13.26 -1.26
C ASP A 107 -3.64 13.26 -0.89
N ALA A 108 -3.32 13.34 0.41
CA ALA A 108 -1.94 13.31 0.90
C ALA A 108 -1.17 12.03 0.52
N HIS A 109 -1.86 10.92 0.22
CA HIS A 109 -1.27 9.64 -0.16
C HIS A 109 -1.17 9.46 -1.67
N ALA A 110 -1.63 10.42 -2.49
CA ALA A 110 -1.68 10.32 -3.95
C ALA A 110 -0.34 9.96 -4.59
N ALA A 111 0.78 10.48 -4.07
CA ALA A 111 2.10 10.16 -4.61
C ALA A 111 2.49 8.68 -4.40
N ALA A 112 2.20 8.14 -3.21
CA ALA A 112 2.44 6.73 -2.91
C ALA A 112 1.48 5.84 -3.72
N ARG A 113 0.18 6.18 -3.74
CA ARG A 113 -0.84 5.52 -4.57
C ARG A 113 -0.38 5.42 -6.02
N ASP A 114 0.03 6.53 -6.64
CA ASP A 114 0.43 6.55 -8.06
C ASP A 114 1.69 5.74 -8.35
N ALA A 115 2.65 5.71 -7.41
CA ALA A 115 3.84 4.87 -7.54
C ALA A 115 3.47 3.38 -7.55
N PHE A 116 2.63 2.95 -6.60
CA PHE A 116 2.15 1.57 -6.56
C PHE A 116 1.21 1.23 -7.73
N LEU A 117 0.43 2.20 -8.22
CA LEU A 117 -0.46 2.03 -9.37
C LEU A 117 0.36 1.81 -10.64
N ALA A 118 1.42 2.59 -10.86
CA ALA A 118 2.31 2.38 -11.99
C ALA A 118 2.94 0.97 -11.97
N LEU A 119 3.37 0.50 -10.80
CA LEU A 119 3.90 -0.87 -10.66
C LEU A 119 2.81 -1.93 -10.94
N ALA A 120 1.61 -1.77 -10.39
CA ALA A 120 0.51 -2.70 -10.61
C ALA A 120 0.06 -2.73 -12.08
N LEU A 121 0.00 -1.58 -12.75
CA LEU A 121 -0.28 -1.48 -14.19
C LEU A 121 0.78 -2.19 -15.03
N HIS A 122 2.06 -2.05 -14.66
CA HIS A 122 3.14 -2.77 -15.35
C HIS A 122 2.95 -4.29 -15.25
N ASP A 123 2.71 -4.80 -14.05
CA ASP A 123 2.52 -6.23 -13.79
C ASP A 123 1.23 -6.78 -14.41
N ALA A 124 0.22 -5.92 -14.60
CA ALA A 124 -1.00 -6.22 -15.35
C ALA A 124 -0.83 -6.17 -16.88
N GLY A 125 0.39 -5.93 -17.39
CA GLY A 125 0.65 -5.85 -18.83
C GLY A 125 0.21 -4.54 -19.49
N ARG A 126 0.02 -3.47 -18.70
CA ARG A 126 -0.33 -2.10 -19.14
C ARG A 126 0.84 -1.12 -18.97
N PRO A 127 2.05 -1.37 -19.55
CA PRO A 127 3.25 -0.58 -19.27
C PRO A 127 3.19 0.86 -19.79
N THR A 128 2.42 1.13 -20.85
CA THR A 128 2.22 2.49 -21.38
C THR A 128 1.48 3.36 -20.37
N GLU A 129 0.44 2.82 -19.75
CA GLU A 129 -0.35 3.50 -18.72
C GLU A 129 0.46 3.67 -17.44
N ALA A 130 1.20 2.63 -17.05
CA ALA A 130 2.14 2.71 -15.94
C ALA A 130 3.13 3.88 -16.08
N LEU A 131 3.73 4.02 -17.26
CA LEU A 131 4.67 5.10 -17.54
C LEU A 131 3.99 6.46 -17.55
N ALA A 132 2.77 6.56 -18.10
CA ALA A 132 1.98 7.79 -18.07
C ALA A 132 1.73 8.25 -16.63
N VAL A 133 1.25 7.37 -15.75
CA VAL A 133 1.00 7.67 -14.32
C VAL A 133 2.28 8.14 -13.64
N ALA A 134 3.39 7.40 -13.80
CA ALA A 134 4.66 7.73 -13.14
C ALA A 134 5.24 9.09 -13.60
N LEU A 135 5.26 9.33 -14.92
CA LEU A 135 5.76 10.60 -15.46
C LEU A 135 4.86 11.77 -15.06
N ARG A 136 3.55 11.54 -15.01
CA ARG A 136 2.60 12.56 -14.59
C ARG A 136 2.83 13.00 -13.15
N ARG A 137 3.07 12.03 -12.26
CA ARG A 137 3.38 12.30 -10.85
C ARG A 137 4.75 12.95 -10.66
N LEU A 138 5.73 12.61 -11.48
CA LEU A 138 7.08 13.17 -11.40
C LEU A 138 7.17 14.62 -11.92
N ALA A 139 6.36 14.99 -12.92
CA ALA A 139 6.46 16.27 -13.62
C ALA A 139 6.53 17.53 -12.71
N PRO A 140 5.73 17.66 -11.63
CA PRO A 140 5.81 18.83 -10.74
C PRO A 140 7.14 18.98 -9.99
N ALA A 141 7.90 17.88 -9.84
CA ALA A 141 9.20 17.88 -9.17
C ALA A 141 10.37 18.25 -10.11
N LEU A 142 10.10 18.56 -11.39
CA LEU A 142 11.11 18.87 -12.40
C LEU A 142 11.02 20.36 -12.83
N PRO A 143 11.79 21.28 -12.24
CA PRO A 143 11.68 22.71 -12.51
C PRO A 143 11.90 23.07 -14.00
N GLU A 144 12.89 22.47 -14.65
CA GLU A 144 13.28 22.77 -16.02
C GLU A 144 12.47 22.00 -17.07
N TYR A 145 12.00 20.79 -16.73
CA TYR A 145 11.42 19.84 -17.68
C TYR A 145 9.97 19.44 -17.41
N GLY A 146 9.37 19.91 -16.31
CA GLY A 146 8.04 19.46 -15.86
C GLY A 146 6.95 19.61 -16.91
N ARG A 147 6.92 20.72 -17.65
CA ARG A 147 5.96 20.91 -18.76
C ARG A 147 6.12 19.85 -19.85
N ALA A 148 7.35 19.54 -20.27
CA ALA A 148 7.59 18.57 -21.33
C ALA A 148 7.25 17.15 -20.87
N VAL A 149 7.62 16.79 -19.63
CA VAL A 149 7.31 15.48 -19.04
C VAL A 149 5.80 15.30 -18.86
N ALA A 150 5.07 16.32 -18.42
CA ALA A 150 3.62 16.28 -18.34
C ALA A 150 2.97 16.06 -19.72
N ALA A 151 3.47 16.74 -20.77
CA ALA A 151 2.98 16.56 -22.13
C ALA A 151 3.22 15.13 -22.65
N TYR A 152 4.39 14.53 -22.39
CA TYR A 152 4.62 13.13 -22.74
C TYR A 152 3.72 12.16 -21.95
N ALA A 153 3.42 12.46 -20.69
CA ALA A 153 2.49 11.67 -19.92
C ALA A 153 1.06 11.73 -20.51
N ASP A 154 0.60 12.90 -20.97
CA ASP A 154 -0.66 13.06 -21.71
C ASP A 154 -0.66 12.22 -23.00
N GLU A 155 0.38 12.35 -23.82
CA GLU A 155 0.49 11.59 -25.08
C GLU A 155 0.50 10.07 -24.86
N LEU A 156 1.08 9.60 -23.77
CA LEU A 156 1.06 8.17 -23.41
C LEU A 156 -0.32 7.71 -22.97
N ALA A 157 -1.03 8.52 -22.17
CA ALA A 157 -2.38 8.23 -21.73
C ALA A 157 -3.36 8.14 -22.90
N ASP A 158 -3.25 9.05 -23.88
CA ASP A 158 -4.08 9.04 -25.10
C ASP A 158 -3.84 7.81 -26.01
N ARG A 159 -2.67 7.17 -25.87
CA ARG A 159 -2.29 5.99 -26.65
C ARG A 159 -2.63 4.67 -25.97
N ALA A 160 -3.00 4.70 -24.69
CA ALA A 160 -3.46 3.52 -24.00
C ALA A 160 -4.78 3.07 -24.63
N PRO A 161 -4.90 1.80 -25.07
CA PRO A 161 -6.16 1.32 -25.60
C PRO A 161 -7.26 1.40 -24.52
N GLU A 162 -8.43 1.93 -24.88
CA GLU A 162 -9.65 1.70 -24.10
C GLU A 162 -9.82 0.17 -23.98
N SER A 163 -9.72 -0.35 -22.76
CA SER A 163 -9.83 -1.79 -22.47
C SER A 163 -11.26 -2.31 -22.66
#